data_AF-A0AA88W5S0-F1
#
_entry.id   AF-A0AA88W5S0-F1
#
_cell.length_a   1.000
_cell.length_b   1.000
_cell.length_c   1.000
_cell.angle_alpha   90.00
_cell.angle_beta   90.00
_cell.angle_gamma   90.00
#
_symmetry.space_group_name_H-M   'P 1'
#
loop_
_entity.id
_entity.type
_entity.pdbx_description
1 polymer ?
#
loop_
_entity_poly.entity_id
_entity_poly.type
_entity_poly.pdbx_seq_one_letter_code
_entity_poly.pdbx_strand_id
1 'polypeptide(L)' 'MQGCLSAWLVKRGLIHRSLGFDYQGLKTLQIKPEDWHSIVVILYNYLRSQCLYDVAPCGLLASVYHLTRIEYGVDQPEE' A
#
# COMPACT_ATOMS: atom_id res chain seq x y z
N MET A 1 -10.98 13.61 1.65
CA MET A 1 -10.16 13.64 2.88
C MET A 1 -8.91 12.80 2.65
N GLN A 2 -7.73 13.40 2.51
CA GLN A 2 -6.47 12.65 2.46
C GLN A 2 -6.18 12.08 3.85
N GLY A 3 -6.27 10.76 4.04
CA GLY A 3 -5.96 10.12 5.34
C GLY A 3 -4.48 10.26 5.74
N CYS A 4 -4.17 10.09 7.03
CA CYS A 4 -2.84 10.30 7.64
C CYS A 4 -1.68 9.72 6.83
N LEU A 5 -1.80 8.45 6.38
CA LEU A 5 -0.80 7.78 5.54
C LEU A 5 -0.51 8.51 4.20
N SER A 6 -1.55 9.05 3.54
CA SER A 6 -1.38 9.73 2.25
C SER A 6 -0.67 11.07 2.44
N ALA A 7 -1.07 11.85 3.44
CA ALA A 7 -0.40 13.09 3.77
C ALA A 7 1.07 12.86 4.16
N TRP A 8 1.36 11.79 4.89
CA TRP A 8 2.71 11.41 5.29
C TRP A 8 3.59 11.00 4.10
N LEU A 9 3.05 10.25 3.14
CA LEU A 9 3.77 9.86 1.92
C LEU A 9 4.07 11.06 1.02
N VAL A 10 3.10 11.98 0.85
CA VAL A 10 3.33 13.23 0.10
C VAL A 10 4.45 14.06 0.72
N LYS A 11 4.51 14.17 2.06
CA LYS A 11 5.59 14.88 2.76
C LYS A 11 6.98 14.28 2.49
N ARG A 12 7.05 13.00 2.12
CA ARG A 12 8.30 12.30 1.75
C ARG A 12 8.60 12.32 0.26
N GLY A 13 7.80 13.06 -0.53
CA GLY A 13 7.98 13.15 -1.99
C GLY A 13 7.44 11.93 -2.75
N LEU A 14 6.72 11.02 -2.09
CA LEU A 14 6.17 9.83 -2.74
C LEU A 14 4.80 10.13 -3.37
N ILE A 15 4.81 10.18 -4.69
CA ILE A 15 3.60 10.39 -5.49
C ILE A 15 2.82 9.09 -5.53
N HIS A 16 1.55 9.16 -5.12
CA HIS A 16 0.65 8.02 -5.13
C HIS A 16 -0.78 8.49 -5.38
N ARG A 17 -1.62 7.56 -5.84
CA ARG A 17 -3.07 7.76 -6.00
C ARG A 17 -3.79 6.92 -4.96
N SER A 18 -4.62 7.56 -4.14
CA SER A 18 -5.50 6.82 -3.22
C SER A 18 -6.63 6.15 -4.01
N LEU A 19 -6.80 4.83 -3.84
CA LEU A 19 -7.90 4.07 -4.45
C LEU A 19 -9.11 3.94 -3.53
N GLY A 20 -8.94 4.19 -2.24
CA GLY A 20 -10.01 4.13 -1.24
C GLY A 20 -9.66 3.15 -0.13
N PHE A 21 -10.68 2.62 0.52
CA PHE A 21 -10.56 1.51 1.45
C PHE A 21 -11.08 0.24 0.78
N ASP A 22 -10.45 -0.90 1.07
CA ASP A 22 -10.95 -2.20 0.64
C ASP A 22 -12.12 -2.67 1.50
N TYR A 23 -12.60 -3.89 1.25
CA TYR A 23 -13.72 -4.47 1.98
C TYR A 23 -13.43 -4.75 3.46
N GLN A 24 -12.15 -4.79 3.86
CA GLN A 24 -11.69 -4.96 5.24
C GLN A 24 -11.46 -3.63 5.94
N GLY A 25 -11.61 -2.50 5.23
CA GLY A 25 -11.35 -1.18 5.76
C GLY A 25 -9.88 -0.75 5.67
N LEU A 26 -9.05 -1.50 4.91
CA LEU A 26 -7.63 -1.19 4.73
C LEU A 26 -7.44 -0.20 3.60
N LYS A 27 -6.50 0.73 3.78
CA LYS A 27 -6.28 1.78 2.79
C LYS A 27 -5.50 1.28 1.59
N THR A 28 -6.08 1.38 0.40
CA THR A 28 -5.45 0.99 -0.86
C THR A 28 -4.84 2.18 -1.58
N LEU A 29 -3.56 2.05 -1.96
CA LEU A 29 -2.80 3.06 -2.70
C LEU A 29 -2.29 2.46 -4.02
N GLN A 30 -2.45 3.20 -5.10
CA GLN A 30 -1.77 2.94 -6.37
C GLN A 30 -0.51 3.78 -6.45
N ILE A 31 0.61 3.15 -6.76
CA ILE A 31 1.91 3.79 -6.94
C ILE A 31 2.43 3.50 -8.34
N LYS A 32 3.45 4.24 -8.77
CA LYS A 32 4.19 3.83 -9.95
C LYS A 32 5.19 2.71 -9.60
N PRO A 33 5.51 1.81 -10.55
CA PRO A 33 6.47 0.74 -10.31
C PRO A 33 7.85 1.23 -9.85
N GLU A 34 8.27 2.43 -10.31
CA GLU A 34 9.58 2.99 -9.98
C GLU A 34 9.69 3.39 -8.49
N ASP A 35 8.55 3.76 -7.88
CA ASP A 35 8.48 4.17 -6.47
C ASP A 35 8.34 2.98 -5.50
N TRP A 36 8.22 1.75 -6.03
CA TRP A 36 8.00 0.54 -5.23
C TRP A 36 9.09 0.31 -4.19
N HIS A 37 10.36 0.46 -4.57
CA HIS A 37 11.47 0.23 -3.64
C HIS A 37 11.42 1.20 -2.45
N SER A 38 11.12 2.47 -2.71
CA SER A 38 10.96 3.48 -1.67
C SER A 38 9.79 3.18 -0.73
N ILE A 39 8.68 2.68 -1.26
CA ILE A 39 7.50 2.27 -0.49
C ILE A 39 7.83 1.12 0.46
N VAL A 40 8.52 0.08 -0.02
CA VAL A 40 8.89 -1.08 0.81
C VAL A 40 9.83 -0.67 1.94
N VAL A 41 10.84 0.16 1.65
CA VAL A 41 11.82 0.60 2.66
C VAL A 41 11.17 1.47 3.75
N ILE A 42 10.21 2.32 3.38
CA ILE A 42 9.69 3.37 4.26
C ILE A 42 8.51 2.90 5.12
N LEU A 43 7.67 1.98 4.61
CA LEU A 43 6.41 1.66 5.26
C LEU A 43 6.40 0.36 6.06
N TYR A 44 7.16 -0.67 5.69
CA TYR A 44 6.82 -2.01 6.19
C TYR A 44 8.01 -2.95 6.42
N ASN A 45 7.88 -3.72 7.49
CA ASN A 45 8.80 -4.80 7.85
C ASN A 45 8.22 -6.20 7.54
N TYR A 46 6.97 -6.29 7.08
CA TYR A 46 6.30 -7.56 6.80
C TYR A 46 5.38 -7.49 5.57
N LEU A 47 5.67 -8.34 4.57
CA LEU A 47 4.83 -8.58 3.39
C LEU A 47 3.92 -9.77 3.69
N ARG A 48 2.62 -9.52 3.86
CA ARG A 48 1.64 -10.56 4.18
C ARG A 48 1.25 -11.37 2.95
N SER A 49 1.08 -10.70 1.82
CA SER A 49 0.69 -11.34 0.56
C SER A 49 1.10 -10.51 -0.64
N GLN A 50 1.48 -11.18 -1.72
CA GLN A 50 1.71 -10.59 -3.03
C GLN A 50 0.89 -11.35 -4.06
N CYS A 51 0.13 -10.64 -4.88
CA CYS A 51 -0.62 -11.24 -5.97
C CYS A 51 -0.60 -10.37 -7.23
N LEU A 52 -0.86 -11.02 -8.37
CA LEU A 52 -1.07 -10.36 -9.64
C LEU A 52 -2.58 -10.32 -9.91
N TYR A 53 -3.08 -9.15 -10.26
CA TYR A 53 -4.49 -8.92 -10.53
C TYR A 53 -4.68 -8.48 -11.97
N ASP A 54 -5.59 -9.15 -12.67
CA ASP A 54 -5.98 -8.73 -14.01
C ASP A 54 -7.03 -7.63 -13.90
N VAL A 55 -6.68 -6.40 -14.28
CA VAL A 55 -7.56 -5.23 -14.10
C VAL A 55 -8.73 -5.29 -15.08
N ALA A 56 -8.51 -5.85 -16.27
CA ALA A 56 -9.54 -6.06 -17.27
C ALA A 56 -9.08 -7.16 -18.24
N PRO A 57 -10.00 -7.96 -18.81
CA PRO A 57 -9.64 -8.97 -19.81
C PRO A 57 -8.81 -8.39 -20.95
N CYS A 58 -7.65 -8.99 -21.24
CA CYS A 58 -6.67 -8.50 -22.22
C CYS A 58 -6.14 -7.06 -21.95
N GLY A 59 -6.23 -6.62 -20.69
CA GLY A 59 -5.90 -5.27 -20.27
C GLY A 59 -4.61 -5.20 -19.46
N LEU A 60 -4.55 -4.22 -18.56
CA LEU A 60 -3.41 -4.00 -17.69
C LEU A 60 -3.40 -5.02 -16.55
N LEU A 61 -2.20 -5.50 -16.22
CA LEU A 61 -1.96 -6.27 -15.01
C LEU A 61 -1.52 -5.33 -13.89
N ALA A 62 -1.98 -5.60 -12.68
CA ALA A 62 -1.57 -4.91 -11.47
C ALA A 62 -0.88 -5.89 -10.53
N SER A 63 0.29 -5.52 -10.01
CA SER A 63 0.87 -6.21 -8.85
C SER A 63 0.32 -5.57 -7.57
N VAL A 64 -0.34 -6.38 -6.76
CA VAL A 64 -0.94 -5.95 -5.48
C VAL A 64 -0.12 -6.54 -4.34
N TYR A 65 0.23 -5.68 -3.39
CA TYR A 65 1.02 -6.04 -2.22
C TYR A 65 0.24 -5.68 -0.97
N HIS A 66 -0.02 -6.67 -0.14
CA HIS A 66 -0.61 -6.48 1.18
C HIS A 66 0.51 -6.37 2.21
N LEU A 67 0.69 -5.17 2.74
CA LEU A 67 1.79 -4.85 3.63
C LEU A 67 1.24 -4.51 5.02
N THR A 68 1.91 -5.01 6.06
CA THR A 68 1.48 -4.80 7.45
C THR A 68 2.67 -4.34 8.28
N ARG A 69 2.46 -3.30 9.09
CA ARG A 69 3.51 -2.77 9.97
C ARG A 69 3.42 -3.54 11.27
N ILE A 70 4.38 -4.44 11.50
CA ILE A 70 4.46 -5.16 12.77
C ILE A 70 5.22 -4.28 13.76
N GLU A 71 4.60 -3.97 14.89
CA GLU A 71 5.23 -3.35 16.05
C GLU A 71 5.37 -4.37 17.17
N TYR A 72 6.54 -4.41 17.82
CA TYR A 72 6.81 -5.37 18.88
C TYR A 72 6.04 -4.97 20.15
N GLY A 73 5.18 -5.86 20.68
CA GLY A 73 4.39 -5.61 21.89
C GLY A 73 2.99 -5.02 21.65
N VAL A 74 2.51 -4.99 20.40
CA VAL A 74 1.13 -4.63 20.07
C VAL A 74 0.45 -5.86 19.49
N ASP A 75 -0.52 -6.43 20.22
CA ASP A 75 -1.23 -7.66 19.82
C ASP A 75 -2.12 -7.46 18.58
N GLN A 76 -2.38 -6.21 18.19
CA GLN A 76 -3.07 -5.80 16.98
C GLN A 76 -2.34 -4.60 16.35
N PRO A 77 -1.38 -4.83 15.42
CA PRO A 77 -0.85 -3.72 14.63
C PRO A 77 -2.01 -2.99 13.94
N GLU A 78 -1.93 -1.66 13.79
CA GLU A 78 -2.87 -0.91 12.95
C GLU A 78 -2.87 -1.54 11.55
N GLU A 79 -3.93 -2.30 11.24
CA GLU A 79 -4.22 -2.83 9.90
C GLU A 79 -4.78 -1.72 9.01
#